data_AF-A0A660QB47-F1
#
_entry.id   AF-A0A660QB47-F1
#
_cell.length_a   1.000
_cell.length_b   1.000
_cell.length_c   1.000
_cell.angle_alpha   90.00
_cell.angle_beta   90.00
_cell.angle_gamma   90.00
#
_symmetry.space_group_name_H-M   'P 1'
#
loop_
_entity.id
_entity.type
_entity.pdbx_description
1 polymer ?
#
loop_
_entity_poly.entity_id
_entity_poly.type
_entity_poly.pdbx_seq_one_letter_code
_entity_poly.pdbx_strand_id
1 'polypeptide(L)'
;RFLNDVYAKDAAGDKSVADIADIMVPHLGASTSEANYNAASRSASQLIDYDDKGIASYVVNRDIPEGLDRAYSELAFMLSHLCRSIAGGHKKMKLIETSFYGNLKPYADWLLVQIVAALSDEFDRAQGYEAALEYLTEMGVEYFNRETDTSKGYESSMTIDVTTSVDAAHFQRISVRGTVTEGNMMISRINDFDKLYFEPVGAAALFIYKDRPGVIGQIGNTLAEAGINIDDMRNPHDPSGENSLALMKISQEIDCALVDKIAAQIDALHASCVNF
;
A
#
# COMPACT_ATOMS: atom_id res chain seq x y z
N ARG A 1 -0.29 21.22 32.13
CA ARG A 1 1.17 21.08 32.33
C ARG A 1 1.74 20.51 31.05
N PHE A 2 2.68 21.20 30.42
CA PHE A 2 3.36 20.73 29.23
C PHE A 2 4.56 19.89 29.66
N LEU A 3 4.46 18.58 29.45
CA LEU A 3 5.39 17.55 29.93
C LEU A 3 5.92 16.80 28.71
N ASN A 4 7.20 16.93 28.40
CA ASN A 4 7.81 16.30 27.22
C ASN A 4 9.02 15.43 27.59
N ASP A 5 9.08 14.24 26.99
CA ASP A 5 10.18 13.27 27.12
C ASP A 5 10.97 13.09 25.83
N VAL A 6 10.36 13.38 24.68
CA VAL A 6 10.95 13.20 23.35
C VAL A 6 10.95 14.53 22.60
N TYR A 7 11.96 14.72 21.74
CA TYR A 7 12.20 15.95 20.98
C TYR A 7 12.63 15.59 19.55
N ALA A 8 12.48 16.54 18.62
CA ALA A 8 12.85 16.35 17.21
C ALA A 8 14.31 15.89 16.99
N LYS A 9 15.21 16.25 17.93
CA LYS A 9 16.57 15.72 17.98
C LYS A 9 16.94 15.32 19.41
N ASP A 10 17.40 14.08 19.56
CA ASP A 10 17.90 13.56 20.83
C ASP A 10 19.38 13.93 21.01
N ALA A 11 19.61 15.20 21.31
CA ALA A 11 20.93 15.77 21.57
C ALA A 11 20.89 16.67 22.81
N ALA A 12 21.99 16.72 23.56
CA ALA A 12 22.12 17.64 24.68
C ALA A 12 22.00 19.10 24.20
N GLY A 13 21.46 19.97 25.07
CA GLY A 13 21.30 21.40 24.82
C GLY A 13 19.86 21.88 24.87
N ASP A 14 19.68 23.18 24.63
CA ASP A 14 18.39 23.85 24.69
C ASP A 14 17.41 23.27 23.68
N LYS A 15 16.16 23.07 24.13
CA LYS A 15 15.06 22.59 23.28
C LYS A 15 14.18 23.76 22.91
N SER A 16 13.57 23.69 21.73
CA SER A 16 12.65 24.71 21.21
C SER A 16 11.42 24.98 22.08
N VAL A 17 11.13 24.09 23.04
CA VAL A 17 9.98 24.16 23.94
C VAL A 17 10.35 24.60 25.37
N ALA A 18 11.63 24.95 25.61
CA ALA A 18 12.13 25.22 26.96
C ALA A 18 11.45 26.44 27.64
N ASP A 19 10.90 27.37 26.85
CA ASP A 19 10.18 28.55 27.31
C ASP A 19 8.73 28.28 27.72
N ILE A 20 8.14 27.17 27.23
CA ILE A 20 6.74 26.81 27.44
C ILE A 20 6.54 25.50 28.21
N ALA A 21 7.58 24.68 28.38
CA ALA A 21 7.51 23.38 29.06
C ALA A 21 7.56 23.52 30.59
N ASP A 22 6.65 22.82 31.28
CA ASP A 22 6.64 22.74 32.74
C ASP A 22 7.67 21.71 33.26
N ILE A 23 7.81 20.57 32.57
CA ILE A 23 8.81 19.54 32.89
C ILE A 23 9.35 18.97 31.57
N MET A 24 10.67 18.82 31.52
CA MET A 24 11.42 18.25 30.42
C MET A 24 12.26 17.10 30.94
N VAL A 25 12.14 15.92 30.33
CA VAL A 25 12.94 14.74 30.67
C VAL A 25 13.71 14.23 29.44
N PRO A 26 14.91 13.64 29.62
CA PRO A 26 15.78 13.22 28.53
C PRO A 26 15.48 11.79 28.08
N HIS A 27 14.34 11.57 27.43
CA HIS A 27 13.95 10.28 26.85
C HIS A 27 14.01 9.10 27.86
N LEU A 28 13.49 9.33 29.06
CA LEU A 28 13.53 8.37 30.16
C LEU A 28 12.40 7.34 30.11
N GLY A 29 11.47 7.43 29.16
CA GLY A 29 10.29 6.54 29.08
C GLY A 29 10.60 5.04 29.15
N ALA A 30 11.74 4.60 28.60
CA ALA A 30 12.20 3.20 28.66
C ALA A 30 13.42 2.97 29.59
N SER A 31 13.86 4.01 30.32
CA SER A 31 15.05 3.94 31.19
C SER A 31 14.75 3.30 32.55
N THR A 32 14.23 2.07 32.55
CA THR A 32 13.94 1.28 33.75
C THR A 32 14.60 -0.09 33.69
N SER A 33 14.84 -0.71 34.86
CA SER A 33 15.43 -2.05 34.93
C SER A 33 14.52 -3.11 34.32
N GLU A 34 13.20 -2.98 34.50
CA GLU A 34 12.19 -3.88 33.99
C GLU A 34 12.08 -3.82 32.46
N ALA A 35 12.09 -2.63 31.88
CA ALA A 35 12.06 -2.45 30.43
C ALA A 35 13.30 -3.06 29.77
N ASN A 36 14.50 -2.78 30.33
CA ASN A 36 15.76 -3.34 29.83
C ASN A 36 15.81 -4.87 29.96
N TYR A 37 15.32 -5.43 31.08
CA TYR A 37 15.23 -6.88 31.26
C TYR A 37 14.31 -7.53 30.21
N ASN A 38 13.12 -6.96 30.01
CA ASN A 38 12.17 -7.46 29.02
C ASN A 38 12.71 -7.35 27.59
N ALA A 39 13.37 -6.24 27.25
CA ALA A 39 14.00 -6.06 25.95
C ALA A 39 15.10 -7.11 25.72
N ALA A 40 16.01 -7.29 26.68
CA ALA A 40 17.08 -8.29 26.60
C ALA A 40 16.54 -9.72 26.50
N SER A 41 15.54 -10.07 27.31
CA SER A 41 14.89 -11.38 27.27
C SER A 41 14.23 -11.64 25.91
N ARG A 42 13.53 -10.64 25.35
CA ARG A 42 12.92 -10.76 24.02
C ARG A 42 13.97 -10.93 22.94
N SER A 43 15.03 -10.13 22.94
CA SER A 43 16.13 -10.28 21.97
C SER A 43 16.80 -11.66 22.04
N ALA A 44 16.97 -12.21 23.25
CA ALA A 44 17.50 -13.56 23.42
C ALA A 44 16.54 -14.63 22.85
N SER A 45 15.24 -14.53 23.13
CA SER A 45 14.24 -15.44 22.57
C SER A 45 14.19 -15.36 21.05
N GLN A 46 14.23 -14.14 20.48
CA GLN A 46 14.27 -13.93 19.03
C GLN A 46 15.49 -14.58 18.39
N LEU A 47 16.66 -14.49 19.02
CA LEU A 47 17.88 -15.13 18.52
C LEU A 47 17.78 -16.65 18.56
N ILE A 48 17.25 -17.22 19.64
CA ILE A 48 17.04 -18.68 19.78
C ILE A 48 16.03 -19.17 18.74
N ASP A 49 14.90 -18.50 18.60
CA ASP A 49 13.86 -18.86 17.63
C ASP A 49 14.38 -18.75 16.18
N TYR A 50 15.25 -17.78 15.90
CA TYR A 50 15.92 -17.67 14.61
C TYR A 50 16.88 -18.84 14.35
N ASP A 51 17.75 -19.18 15.32
CA ASP A 51 18.75 -20.25 15.18
C ASP A 51 18.11 -21.65 15.13
N ASP A 52 17.18 -21.94 16.04
CA ASP A 52 16.57 -23.27 16.18
C ASP A 52 15.47 -23.53 15.14
N LYS A 53 14.68 -22.51 14.80
CA LYS A 53 13.44 -22.66 14.01
C LYS A 53 13.44 -21.85 12.72
N GLY A 54 14.43 -20.99 12.49
CA GLY A 54 14.46 -20.08 11.34
C GLY A 54 13.43 -18.94 11.40
N ILE A 55 12.87 -18.64 12.57
CA ILE A 55 11.86 -17.59 12.71
C ILE A 55 12.53 -16.21 12.60
N ALA A 56 12.22 -15.48 11.54
CA ALA A 56 12.83 -14.18 11.23
C ALA A 56 11.88 -12.98 11.43
N SER A 57 10.84 -13.14 12.27
CA SER A 57 9.77 -12.16 12.49
C SER A 57 10.18 -10.85 13.15
N TYR A 58 11.44 -10.65 13.48
CA TYR A 58 11.92 -9.38 14.06
C TYR A 58 13.28 -8.96 13.47
N VAL A 59 13.65 -9.56 12.34
CA VAL A 59 14.87 -9.23 11.61
C VAL A 59 14.60 -7.99 10.76
N VAL A 60 15.14 -6.86 11.18
CA VAL A 60 14.93 -5.55 10.54
C VAL A 60 15.64 -5.41 9.19
N ASN A 61 16.59 -6.29 8.86
CA ASN A 61 17.38 -6.28 7.63
C ASN A 61 17.24 -7.59 6.84
N ARG A 62 16.02 -8.14 6.79
CA ARG A 62 15.75 -9.45 6.23
C ARG A 62 16.11 -9.49 4.74
N ASP A 63 17.00 -10.42 4.36
CA ASP A 63 17.36 -10.63 2.97
C ASP A 63 16.16 -11.14 2.18
N ILE A 64 16.05 -10.69 0.94
CA ILE A 64 15.00 -11.14 0.01
C ILE A 64 15.20 -12.64 -0.22
N PRO A 65 14.12 -13.45 -0.23
CA PRO A 65 14.23 -14.87 -0.52
C PRO A 65 15.01 -15.16 -1.79
N GLU A 66 15.91 -16.15 -1.75
CA GLU A 66 16.70 -16.55 -2.91
C GLU A 66 15.78 -16.89 -4.10
N GLY A 67 16.09 -16.31 -5.27
CA GLY A 67 15.32 -16.48 -6.50
C GLY A 67 14.13 -15.54 -6.67
N LEU A 68 13.78 -14.71 -5.67
CA LEU A 68 12.79 -13.65 -5.82
C LEU A 68 13.46 -12.34 -6.23
N ASP A 69 13.00 -11.74 -7.33
CA ASP A 69 13.38 -10.38 -7.71
C ASP A 69 12.79 -9.37 -6.70
N ARG A 70 13.64 -8.46 -6.20
CA ARG A 70 13.25 -7.36 -5.30
C ARG A 70 12.06 -6.57 -5.83
N ALA A 71 11.99 -6.35 -7.14
CA ALA A 71 10.92 -5.60 -7.77
C ALA A 71 9.53 -6.17 -7.45
N TYR A 72 9.39 -7.48 -7.20
CA TYR A 72 8.10 -8.05 -6.79
C TYR A 72 7.71 -7.74 -5.34
N SER A 73 8.68 -7.54 -4.45
CA SER A 73 8.39 -7.11 -3.08
C SER A 73 7.89 -5.67 -3.05
N GLU A 74 8.55 -4.80 -3.82
CA GLU A 74 8.11 -3.41 -4.01
C GLU A 74 6.74 -3.38 -4.70
N LEU A 75 6.57 -4.11 -5.80
CA LEU A 75 5.30 -4.19 -6.52
C LEU A 75 4.15 -4.66 -5.62
N ALA A 76 4.34 -5.69 -4.78
CA ALA A 76 3.31 -6.15 -3.84
C ALA A 76 2.85 -5.03 -2.89
N PHE A 77 3.79 -4.23 -2.40
CA PHE A 77 3.49 -3.05 -1.60
C PHE A 77 2.73 -2.00 -2.43
N MET A 78 3.20 -1.66 -3.64
CA MET A 78 2.58 -0.63 -4.49
C MET A 78 1.15 -0.97 -4.90
N LEU A 79 0.91 -2.22 -5.31
CA LEU A 79 -0.42 -2.69 -5.70
C LEU A 79 -1.40 -2.64 -4.52
N SER A 80 -0.92 -3.00 -3.33
CA SER A 80 -1.72 -2.96 -2.10
C SER A 80 -2.00 -1.53 -1.65
N HIS A 81 -1.00 -0.64 -1.76
CA HIS A 81 -1.16 0.78 -1.48
C HIS A 81 -2.19 1.41 -2.43
N LEU A 82 -2.17 1.04 -3.71
CA LEU A 82 -3.20 1.43 -4.68
C LEU A 82 -4.58 0.89 -4.28
N CYS A 83 -4.70 -0.38 -3.87
CA CYS A 83 -5.96 -0.93 -3.37
C CYS A 83 -6.51 -0.11 -2.20
N ARG A 84 -5.65 0.25 -1.24
CA ARG A 84 -6.00 1.08 -0.08
C ARG A 84 -6.46 2.48 -0.49
N SER A 85 -5.76 3.12 -1.43
CA SER A 85 -6.17 4.44 -1.92
C SER A 85 -7.51 4.40 -2.65
N ILE A 86 -7.72 3.43 -3.56
CA ILE A 86 -9.02 3.25 -4.25
C ILE A 86 -10.14 2.93 -3.26
N ALA A 87 -9.86 2.22 -2.16
CA ALA A 87 -10.84 1.98 -1.12
C ALA A 87 -11.25 3.26 -0.36
N GLY A 88 -10.51 4.36 -0.48
CA GLY A 88 -10.71 5.61 0.25
C GLY A 88 -9.85 5.70 1.52
N GLY A 89 -8.63 5.17 1.47
CA GLY A 89 -7.65 5.24 2.56
C GLY A 89 -7.90 4.19 3.64
N HIS A 90 -8.05 4.62 4.90
CA HIS A 90 -8.10 3.74 6.08
C HIS A 90 -9.46 3.08 6.34
N LYS A 91 -10.23 2.79 5.29
CA LYS A 91 -11.50 2.07 5.48
C LYS A 91 -11.25 0.68 6.02
N LYS A 92 -12.15 0.21 6.89
CA LYS A 92 -12.05 -1.13 7.47
C LYS A 92 -12.18 -2.19 6.37
N MET A 93 -11.07 -2.88 6.12
CA MET A 93 -11.03 -4.04 5.25
C MET A 93 -11.73 -5.22 5.91
N LYS A 94 -12.27 -6.11 5.09
CA LYS A 94 -13.00 -7.31 5.53
C LYS A 94 -12.38 -8.58 5.00
N LEU A 95 -11.86 -8.52 3.79
CA LEU A 95 -11.29 -9.66 3.12
C LEU A 95 -10.15 -9.21 2.22
N ILE A 96 -9.03 -9.94 2.29
CA ILE A 96 -7.89 -9.83 1.38
C ILE A 96 -7.76 -11.17 0.66
N GLU A 97 -7.70 -11.14 -0.67
CA GLU A 97 -7.42 -12.33 -1.45
C GLU A 97 -6.23 -12.07 -2.36
N THR A 98 -5.29 -13.01 -2.40
CA THR A 98 -4.11 -12.92 -3.26
C THR A 98 -4.12 -14.02 -4.31
N SER A 99 -3.46 -13.79 -5.42
CA SER A 99 -3.20 -14.81 -6.44
C SER A 99 -1.80 -14.57 -6.99
N PHE A 100 -0.89 -15.51 -6.75
CA PHE A 100 0.50 -15.45 -7.20
C PHE A 100 0.71 -16.43 -8.36
N TYR A 101 0.96 -15.89 -9.55
CA TYR A 101 1.11 -16.67 -10.78
C TYR A 101 2.58 -16.96 -11.08
N GLY A 102 2.83 -18.02 -11.85
CA GLY A 102 4.16 -18.40 -12.31
C GLY A 102 5.13 -18.67 -11.15
N ASN A 103 6.30 -18.05 -11.21
CA ASN A 103 7.38 -18.28 -10.24
C ASN A 103 7.17 -17.55 -8.91
N LEU A 104 6.08 -16.79 -8.74
CA LEU A 104 5.80 -16.09 -7.49
C LEU A 104 5.13 -16.97 -6.43
N LYS A 105 4.53 -18.09 -6.83
CA LYS A 105 3.78 -18.97 -5.92
C LYS A 105 4.58 -19.40 -4.68
N PRO A 106 5.87 -19.82 -4.78
CA PRO A 106 6.67 -20.19 -3.62
C PRO A 106 6.95 -19.04 -2.63
N TYR A 107 6.75 -17.79 -3.05
CA TYR A 107 7.07 -16.60 -2.27
C TYR A 107 5.83 -15.90 -1.70
N ALA A 108 4.66 -16.55 -1.76
CA ALA A 108 3.40 -15.98 -1.29
C ALA A 108 3.47 -15.44 0.15
N ASP A 109 4.08 -16.19 1.05
CA ASP A 109 4.20 -15.84 2.47
C ASP A 109 5.04 -14.57 2.67
N TRP A 110 6.13 -14.42 1.90
CA TRP A 110 6.96 -13.23 1.91
C TRP A 110 6.21 -12.02 1.35
N LEU A 111 5.51 -12.21 0.23
CA LEU A 111 4.76 -11.15 -0.43
C LEU A 111 3.59 -10.67 0.43
N LEU A 112 2.94 -11.55 1.19
CA LEU A 112 1.89 -11.16 2.13
C LEU A 112 2.37 -10.11 3.13
N VAL A 113 3.59 -10.23 3.66
CA VAL A 113 4.15 -9.25 4.62
C VAL A 113 4.19 -7.85 3.99
N GLN A 114 4.58 -7.74 2.72
CA GLN A 114 4.62 -6.48 1.99
C GLN A 114 3.20 -5.93 1.73
N ILE A 115 2.25 -6.82 1.46
CA ILE A 115 0.84 -6.49 1.24
C ILE A 115 0.23 -5.91 2.52
N VAL A 116 0.37 -6.60 3.66
CA VAL A 116 -0.21 -6.15 4.94
C VAL A 116 0.39 -4.81 5.37
N ALA A 117 1.71 -4.63 5.22
CA ALA A 117 2.37 -3.36 5.53
C ALA A 117 1.91 -2.17 4.67
N ALA A 118 1.46 -2.42 3.43
CA ALA A 118 0.87 -1.36 2.60
C ALA A 118 -0.56 -1.03 3.01
N LEU A 119 -1.31 -2.05 3.43
CA LEU A 119 -2.70 -1.92 3.81
C LEU A 119 -2.89 -1.32 5.21
N SER A 120 -1.89 -1.42 6.09
CA SER A 120 -1.92 -0.84 7.42
C SER A 120 -0.56 -0.27 7.86
N ASP A 121 -0.57 0.98 8.32
CA ASP A 121 0.61 1.66 8.87
C ASP A 121 1.01 1.15 10.26
N GLU A 122 0.16 0.35 10.91
CA GLU A 122 0.42 -0.25 12.22
C GLU A 122 1.23 -1.56 12.11
N PHE A 123 1.35 -2.13 10.92
CA PHE A 123 2.08 -3.37 10.69
C PHE A 123 3.49 -3.08 10.15
N ASP A 124 4.51 -3.61 10.84
CA ASP A 124 5.92 -3.42 10.48
C ASP A 124 6.39 -4.55 9.54
N ARG A 125 7.03 -4.19 8.42
CA ARG A 125 7.62 -5.14 7.46
C ARG A 125 8.76 -5.99 8.03
N ALA A 126 9.35 -5.59 9.15
CA ALA A 126 10.30 -6.43 9.89
C ALA A 126 9.62 -7.68 10.46
N GLN A 127 8.29 -7.68 10.55
CA GLN A 127 7.50 -8.81 11.03
C GLN A 127 7.44 -9.97 10.03
N GLY A 128 7.15 -11.15 10.57
CA GLY A 128 7.07 -12.39 9.79
C GLY A 128 5.70 -12.64 9.19
N TYR A 129 5.61 -13.71 8.40
CA TYR A 129 4.34 -14.18 7.82
C TYR A 129 3.31 -14.55 8.90
N GLU A 130 3.73 -15.27 9.95
CA GLU A 130 2.84 -15.65 11.06
C GLU A 130 2.26 -14.41 11.76
N ALA A 131 3.10 -13.40 12.03
CA ALA A 131 2.66 -12.14 12.61
C ALA A 131 1.70 -11.37 11.68
N ALA A 132 1.89 -11.44 10.35
CA ALA A 132 0.95 -10.86 9.39
C ALA A 132 -0.43 -11.54 9.47
N LEU A 133 -0.48 -12.86 9.59
CA LEU A 133 -1.75 -13.59 9.74
C LEU A 133 -2.45 -13.30 11.07
N GLU A 134 -1.68 -13.23 12.17
CA GLU A 134 -2.19 -12.84 13.48
C GLU A 134 -2.76 -11.42 13.44
N TYR A 135 -2.03 -10.47 12.86
CA TYR A 135 -2.48 -9.08 12.70
C TYR A 135 -3.80 -8.99 11.92
N LEU A 136 -3.93 -9.70 10.80
CA LEU A 136 -5.17 -9.72 10.01
C LEU A 136 -6.34 -10.31 10.83
N THR A 137 -6.09 -11.37 11.59
CA THR A 137 -7.09 -11.99 12.46
C THR A 137 -7.56 -11.02 13.55
N GLU A 138 -6.64 -10.31 14.20
CA GLU A 138 -6.95 -9.29 15.22
C GLU A 138 -7.77 -8.12 14.65
N MET A 139 -7.50 -7.72 13.41
CA MET A 139 -8.27 -6.69 12.70
C MET A 139 -9.64 -7.18 12.20
N GLY A 140 -9.90 -8.49 12.27
CA GLY A 140 -11.10 -9.12 11.74
C GLY A 140 -11.15 -9.07 10.22
N VAL A 141 -9.99 -9.24 9.58
CA VAL A 141 -9.81 -9.31 8.12
C VAL A 141 -9.53 -10.75 7.75
N GLU A 142 -10.40 -11.34 6.92
CA GLU A 142 -10.16 -12.67 6.37
C GLU A 142 -9.07 -12.62 5.30
N TYR A 143 -8.28 -13.69 5.19
CA TYR A 143 -7.24 -13.81 4.17
C TYR A 143 -7.35 -15.15 3.43
N PHE A 144 -7.33 -15.08 2.09
CA PHE A 144 -7.23 -16.25 1.24
C PHE A 144 -6.15 -16.08 0.16
N ASN A 145 -5.17 -16.98 0.16
CA ASN A 145 -4.30 -17.14 -0.99
C ASN A 145 -4.94 -18.10 -1.99
N ARG A 146 -5.47 -17.56 -3.11
CA ARG A 146 -6.18 -18.35 -4.11
C ARG A 146 -5.21 -19.17 -4.96
N GLU A 147 -5.57 -20.42 -5.18
CA GLU A 147 -4.89 -21.28 -6.14
C GLU A 147 -5.02 -20.73 -7.57
N THR A 148 -3.90 -20.68 -8.27
CA THR A 148 -3.85 -20.13 -9.63
C THR A 148 -3.85 -21.22 -10.68
N ASP A 149 -4.60 -21.00 -11.75
CA ASP A 149 -4.61 -21.87 -12.93
C ASP A 149 -3.36 -21.63 -13.79
N THR A 150 -2.43 -22.58 -13.77
CA THR A 150 -1.17 -22.52 -14.52
C THR A 150 -1.36 -22.65 -16.04
N SER A 151 -2.52 -23.12 -16.50
CA SER A 151 -2.81 -23.24 -17.94
C SER A 151 -3.04 -21.89 -18.64
N LYS A 152 -3.30 -20.83 -17.87
CA LYS A 152 -3.56 -19.48 -18.40
C LYS A 152 -2.31 -18.77 -18.92
N GLY A 153 -1.12 -19.32 -18.71
CA GLY A 153 0.13 -18.81 -19.26
C GLY A 153 0.52 -17.42 -18.74
N TYR A 154 -0.02 -16.99 -17.59
CA TYR A 154 0.45 -15.76 -16.95
C TYR A 154 1.93 -15.93 -16.55
N GLU A 155 2.75 -14.97 -16.96
CA GLU A 155 4.10 -14.80 -16.42
C GLU A 155 4.03 -14.52 -14.90
N SER A 156 5.20 -14.41 -14.27
CA SER A 156 5.34 -14.03 -12.86
C SER A 156 4.60 -12.71 -12.60
N SER A 157 3.40 -12.82 -12.04
CA SER A 157 2.47 -11.72 -11.79
C SER A 157 1.67 -12.00 -10.54
N MET A 158 1.08 -10.95 -9.96
CA MET A 158 0.24 -11.10 -8.76
C MET A 158 -1.04 -10.30 -8.90
N THR A 159 -2.12 -10.82 -8.33
CA THR A 159 -3.38 -10.10 -8.13
C THR A 159 -3.65 -9.95 -6.65
N ILE A 160 -4.06 -8.76 -6.26
CA ILE A 160 -4.45 -8.42 -4.89
C ILE A 160 -5.89 -7.91 -4.95
N ASP A 161 -6.76 -8.62 -4.28
CA ASP A 161 -8.16 -8.27 -4.09
C ASP A 161 -8.37 -7.80 -2.65
N VAL A 162 -8.92 -6.60 -2.48
CA VAL A 162 -9.31 -6.06 -1.17
C VAL A 162 -10.80 -5.79 -1.18
N THR A 163 -11.52 -6.36 -0.22
CA THR A 163 -12.93 -6.08 0.01
C THR A 163 -13.09 -5.21 1.24
N THR A 164 -13.74 -4.06 1.08
CA THR A 164 -14.05 -3.13 2.17
C THR A 164 -15.55 -3.00 2.37
N SER A 165 -15.97 -2.69 3.59
CA SER A 165 -17.36 -2.32 3.88
C SER A 165 -17.54 -0.83 3.55
N VAL A 166 -18.46 -0.54 2.63
CA VAL A 166 -18.87 0.83 2.29
C VAL A 166 -19.95 1.29 3.27
N ASP A 167 -20.91 0.41 3.55
CA ASP A 167 -21.88 0.52 4.63
C ASP A 167 -22.24 -0.89 5.15
N ALA A 168 -23.26 -0.99 6.02
CA ALA A 168 -23.67 -2.27 6.62
C ALA A 168 -24.19 -3.31 5.61
N ALA A 169 -24.61 -2.90 4.41
CA ALA A 169 -25.21 -3.74 3.39
C ALA A 169 -24.38 -3.84 2.10
N HIS A 170 -23.45 -2.91 1.86
CA HIS A 170 -22.67 -2.83 0.63
C HIS A 170 -21.18 -3.03 0.88
N PHE A 171 -20.60 -3.93 0.08
CA PHE A 171 -19.16 -4.16 0.02
C PHE A 171 -18.62 -3.68 -1.31
N GLN A 172 -17.41 -3.12 -1.28
CA GLN A 172 -16.66 -2.77 -2.47
C GLN A 172 -15.45 -3.68 -2.56
N ARG A 173 -15.32 -4.39 -3.69
CA ARG A 173 -14.13 -5.15 -4.03
C ARG A 173 -13.26 -4.33 -4.97
N ILE A 174 -11.99 -4.20 -4.63
CA ILE A 174 -10.93 -3.60 -5.43
C ILE A 174 -9.98 -4.71 -5.83
N SER A 175 -9.65 -4.81 -7.12
CA SER A 175 -8.82 -5.89 -7.65
C SER A 175 -7.70 -5.32 -8.50
N VAL A 176 -6.46 -5.31 -8.02
CA VAL A 176 -5.31 -4.80 -8.79
C VAL A 176 -4.38 -5.95 -9.17
N ARG A 177 -3.93 -6.00 -10.43
CA ARG A 177 -2.91 -6.94 -10.90
C ARG A 177 -1.67 -6.18 -11.35
N GLY A 178 -0.51 -6.74 -11.04
CA GLY A 178 0.76 -6.24 -11.56
C GLY A 178 1.73 -7.35 -11.94
N THR A 179 2.75 -6.96 -12.69
CA THR A 179 3.86 -7.80 -13.14
C THR A 179 5.15 -6.99 -13.16
N VAL A 180 6.30 -7.66 -13.25
CA VAL A 180 7.58 -7.04 -13.60
C VAL A 180 7.90 -7.45 -15.03
N THR A 181 8.18 -6.48 -15.90
CA THR A 181 8.52 -6.73 -17.31
C THR A 181 9.67 -5.83 -17.72
N GLU A 182 10.68 -6.40 -18.38
CA GLU A 182 11.90 -5.68 -18.77
C GLU A 182 12.58 -4.95 -17.58
N GLY A 183 12.45 -5.50 -16.37
CA GLY A 183 12.96 -4.90 -15.12
C GLY A 183 12.10 -3.79 -14.53
N ASN A 184 10.96 -3.44 -15.15
CA ASN A 184 10.07 -2.38 -14.70
C ASN A 184 8.81 -2.97 -14.05
N MET A 185 8.43 -2.41 -12.90
CA MET A 185 7.17 -2.72 -12.24
C MET A 185 6.00 -2.14 -13.02
N MET A 186 4.96 -2.93 -13.27
CA MET A 186 3.81 -2.50 -14.06
C MET A 186 2.50 -2.93 -13.42
N ILE A 187 1.57 -1.99 -13.24
CA ILE A 187 0.15 -2.27 -13.02
C ILE A 187 -0.45 -2.68 -14.35
N SER A 188 -0.93 -3.91 -14.45
CA SER A 188 -1.49 -4.48 -15.68
C SER A 188 -3.02 -4.45 -15.72
N ARG A 189 -3.68 -4.45 -14.55
CA ARG A 189 -5.15 -4.42 -14.43
C ARG A 189 -5.60 -3.72 -13.15
N ILE A 190 -6.69 -2.97 -13.23
CA ILE A 190 -7.46 -2.47 -12.09
C ILE A 190 -8.92 -2.84 -12.33
N ASN A 191 -9.53 -3.62 -11.44
CA ASN A 191 -10.86 -4.20 -11.59
C ASN A 191 -11.03 -4.89 -12.96
N ASP A 192 -11.98 -4.41 -13.76
CA ASP A 192 -12.29 -4.93 -15.10
C ASP A 192 -11.56 -4.16 -16.22
N PHE A 193 -10.65 -3.25 -15.86
CA PHE A 193 -9.85 -2.47 -16.78
C PHE A 193 -8.48 -3.13 -17.00
N ASP A 194 -8.34 -3.82 -18.13
CA ASP A 194 -7.13 -4.52 -18.54
C ASP A 194 -6.21 -3.67 -19.42
N LYS A 195 -4.99 -4.19 -19.66
CA LYS A 195 -3.99 -3.63 -20.58
C LYS A 195 -3.51 -2.23 -20.19
N LEU A 196 -3.43 -1.99 -18.88
CA LEU A 196 -2.91 -0.72 -18.34
C LEU A 196 -1.42 -0.57 -18.62
N TYR A 197 -0.58 -1.50 -18.17
CA TYR A 197 0.88 -1.40 -18.27
C TYR A 197 1.37 0.00 -17.84
N PHE A 198 1.01 0.36 -16.61
CA PHE A 198 1.30 1.64 -15.99
C PHE A 198 2.37 1.46 -14.91
N GLU A 199 3.42 2.27 -14.95
CA GLU A 199 4.51 2.21 -13.98
C GLU A 199 4.09 2.90 -12.66
N PRO A 200 4.04 2.19 -11.51
CA PRO A 200 3.59 2.74 -10.24
C PRO A 200 4.71 3.53 -9.55
N VAL A 201 5.03 4.71 -10.07
CA VAL A 201 6.08 5.59 -9.53
C VAL A 201 5.59 7.05 -9.49
N GLY A 202 5.75 7.69 -8.32
CA GLY A 202 5.42 9.09 -8.10
C GLY A 202 3.92 9.35 -7.97
N ALA A 203 3.52 10.58 -8.24
CA ALA A 203 2.13 10.99 -8.09
C ALA A 203 1.26 10.54 -9.27
N ALA A 204 0.08 10.00 -8.94
CA ALA A 204 -0.92 9.57 -9.90
C ALA A 204 -2.34 9.98 -9.48
N ALA A 205 -3.19 10.23 -10.47
CA ALA A 205 -4.63 10.43 -10.30
C ALA A 205 -5.39 9.34 -11.07
N LEU A 206 -6.40 8.77 -10.42
CA LEU A 206 -7.26 7.74 -11.00
C LEU A 206 -8.70 8.21 -10.96
N PHE A 207 -9.39 8.06 -12.09
CA PHE A 207 -10.82 8.34 -12.22
C PHE A 207 -11.51 7.17 -12.90
N ILE A 208 -12.68 6.75 -12.40
CA ILE A 208 -13.60 5.86 -13.10
C ILE A 208 -14.87 6.64 -13.36
N TYR A 209 -15.35 6.65 -14.61
CA TYR A 209 -16.49 7.47 -15.02
C TYR A 209 -17.27 6.80 -16.15
N LYS A 210 -18.52 7.22 -16.36
CA LYS A 210 -19.32 6.79 -17.52
C LYS A 210 -18.76 7.38 -18.81
N ASP A 211 -18.46 6.53 -19.77
CA ASP A 211 -17.83 6.92 -21.01
C ASP A 211 -18.71 7.90 -21.80
N ARG A 212 -18.17 9.08 -22.10
CA ARG A 212 -18.82 10.10 -22.91
C ARG A 212 -17.81 11.09 -23.49
N PRO A 213 -18.11 11.72 -24.64
CA PRO A 213 -17.23 12.70 -25.24
C PRO A 213 -16.85 13.84 -24.29
N GLY A 214 -15.57 14.21 -24.28
CA GLY A 214 -15.05 15.39 -23.59
C GLY A 214 -14.52 15.17 -22.18
N VAL A 215 -14.70 13.99 -21.56
CA VAL A 215 -14.24 13.75 -20.17
C VAL A 215 -12.73 13.94 -20.01
N ILE A 216 -11.90 13.27 -20.83
CA ILE A 216 -10.44 13.44 -20.78
C ILE A 216 -10.02 14.90 -21.00
N GLY A 217 -10.71 15.62 -21.88
CA GLY A 217 -10.46 17.05 -22.11
C GLY A 217 -10.78 17.91 -20.87
N GLN A 218 -11.85 17.60 -20.14
CA GLN A 218 -12.18 18.27 -18.88
C GLN A 218 -11.12 18.01 -17.81
N ILE A 219 -10.69 16.75 -17.65
CA ILE A 219 -9.61 16.40 -16.69
C ILE A 219 -8.33 17.16 -17.05
N GLY A 220 -7.91 17.10 -18.31
CA GLY A 220 -6.70 17.76 -18.80
C GLY A 220 -6.74 19.28 -18.62
N ASN A 221 -7.87 19.92 -18.92
CA ASN A 221 -8.03 21.36 -18.73
C ASN A 221 -7.91 21.76 -17.25
N THR A 222 -8.58 21.04 -16.34
CA THR A 222 -8.51 21.36 -14.91
C THR A 222 -7.11 21.14 -14.33
N LEU A 223 -6.38 20.11 -14.78
CA LEU A 223 -4.98 19.91 -14.41
C LEU A 223 -4.08 21.02 -14.97
N ALA A 224 -4.29 21.43 -16.23
CA ALA A 224 -3.53 22.50 -16.87
C ALA A 224 -3.77 23.86 -16.19
N GLU A 225 -5.00 24.17 -15.78
CA GLU A 225 -5.34 25.37 -14.98
C GLU A 225 -4.62 25.38 -13.63
N ALA A 226 -4.35 24.20 -13.06
CA ALA A 226 -3.57 24.03 -11.84
C ALA A 226 -2.05 23.99 -12.08
N GLY A 227 -1.59 24.08 -13.34
CA GLY A 227 -0.18 24.02 -13.71
C GLY A 227 0.45 22.63 -13.55
N ILE A 228 -0.35 21.56 -13.63
CA ILE A 228 0.10 20.17 -13.48
C ILE A 228 0.24 19.52 -14.85
N ASN A 229 1.43 18.98 -15.14
CA ASN A 229 1.66 18.21 -16.37
C ASN A 229 1.21 16.75 -16.18
N ILE A 230 0.76 16.14 -17.27
CA ILE A 230 0.48 14.69 -17.37
C ILE A 230 1.67 14.05 -18.06
N ASP A 231 2.42 13.22 -17.32
CA ASP A 231 3.65 12.58 -17.81
C ASP A 231 3.35 11.26 -18.55
N ASP A 232 2.32 10.54 -18.08
CA ASP A 232 1.83 9.33 -18.73
C ASP A 232 0.33 9.15 -18.45
N MET A 233 -0.40 8.50 -19.35
CA MET A 233 -1.83 8.25 -19.18
C MET A 233 -2.24 6.90 -19.77
N ARG A 234 -3.16 6.23 -19.08
CA ARG A 234 -3.93 5.09 -19.59
C ARG A 234 -5.42 5.40 -19.50
N ASN A 235 -6.15 5.07 -20.55
CA ASN A 235 -7.60 5.24 -20.63
C ASN A 235 -8.31 3.97 -21.18
N PRO A 236 -8.25 2.82 -20.47
CA PRO A 236 -9.01 1.65 -20.88
C PRO A 236 -10.50 1.80 -20.60
N HIS A 237 -11.27 0.94 -21.24
CA HIS A 237 -12.71 0.81 -21.05
C HIS A 237 -13.01 -0.55 -20.41
N ASP A 238 -14.09 -0.63 -19.65
CA ASP A 238 -14.59 -1.90 -19.16
C ASP A 238 -15.11 -2.76 -20.33
N PRO A 239 -15.36 -4.07 -20.13
CA PRO A 239 -15.83 -4.94 -21.21
C PRO A 239 -17.18 -4.51 -21.80
N SER A 240 -18.00 -3.78 -21.04
CA SER A 240 -19.30 -3.27 -21.50
C SER A 240 -19.17 -2.03 -22.39
N GLY A 241 -18.08 -1.27 -22.24
CA GLY A 241 -17.90 0.04 -22.85
C GLY A 241 -18.70 1.15 -22.17
N GLU A 242 -19.46 0.87 -21.09
CA GLU A 242 -20.21 1.87 -20.35
C GLU A 242 -19.29 2.74 -19.49
N ASN A 243 -18.21 2.15 -18.96
CA ASN A 243 -17.31 2.83 -18.04
C ASN A 243 -15.89 2.90 -18.59
N SER A 244 -15.21 3.98 -18.24
CA SER A 244 -13.82 4.25 -18.58
C SER A 244 -13.02 4.51 -17.31
N LEU A 245 -11.75 4.12 -17.33
CA LEU A 245 -10.80 4.45 -16.27
C LEU A 245 -9.74 5.36 -16.87
N ALA A 246 -9.51 6.54 -16.28
CA ALA A 246 -8.35 7.36 -16.58
C ALA A 246 -7.36 7.25 -15.42
N LEU A 247 -6.16 6.72 -15.71
CA LEU A 247 -5.04 6.65 -14.78
C LEU A 247 -3.92 7.52 -15.34
N MET A 248 -3.56 8.57 -14.61
CA MET A 248 -2.65 9.62 -15.06
C MET A 248 -1.47 9.72 -14.09
N LYS A 249 -0.24 9.58 -14.60
CA LYS A 249 0.97 9.99 -13.90
C LYS A 249 1.11 11.50 -14.06
N ILE A 250 1.35 12.20 -12.96
CA ILE A 250 1.40 13.66 -12.94
C ILE A 250 2.73 14.15 -12.37
N SER A 251 3.16 15.32 -12.82
CA SER A 251 4.51 15.84 -12.56
C SER A 251 4.79 16.25 -11.11
N GLN A 252 3.75 16.35 -10.28
CA GLN A 252 3.83 16.78 -8.89
C GLN A 252 2.68 16.19 -8.07
N GLU A 253 2.83 16.19 -6.74
CA GLU A 253 1.75 15.82 -5.84
C GLU A 253 0.50 16.68 -6.09
N ILE A 254 -0.66 16.01 -6.06
CA ILE A 254 -1.95 16.65 -6.29
C ILE A 254 -2.69 16.81 -4.97
N ASP A 255 -3.24 18.01 -4.76
CA ASP A 255 -4.21 18.23 -3.70
C ASP A 255 -5.46 17.40 -3.99
N CYS A 256 -5.86 16.54 -3.06
CA CYS A 256 -7.04 15.71 -3.24
C CYS A 256 -8.32 16.57 -3.38
N ALA A 257 -8.33 17.84 -2.94
CA ALA A 257 -9.41 18.77 -3.26
C ALA A 257 -9.54 19.07 -4.77
N LEU A 258 -8.43 19.08 -5.51
CA LEU A 258 -8.46 19.21 -6.97
C LEU A 258 -9.01 17.94 -7.63
N VAL A 259 -8.65 16.77 -7.11
CA VAL A 259 -9.19 15.47 -7.56
C VAL A 259 -10.70 15.42 -7.34
N ASP A 260 -11.18 15.83 -6.17
CA ASP A 260 -12.62 15.91 -5.86
C ASP A 260 -13.36 16.89 -6.78
N LYS A 261 -12.75 18.05 -7.08
CA LYS A 261 -13.31 19.01 -8.05
C LYS A 261 -13.45 18.38 -9.43
N ILE A 262 -12.42 17.69 -9.92
CA ILE A 262 -12.45 17.01 -11.21
C ILE A 262 -13.53 15.92 -11.20
N ALA A 263 -13.57 15.12 -10.12
CA ALA A 263 -14.54 14.05 -9.94
C ALA A 263 -15.99 14.55 -10.05
N ALA A 264 -16.30 15.69 -9.40
CA ALA A 264 -17.60 16.33 -9.49
C ALA A 264 -17.91 16.87 -10.89
N GLN A 265 -16.92 17.44 -11.60
CA GLN A 265 -17.12 17.95 -12.97
C GLN A 265 -17.43 16.85 -13.98
N ILE A 266 -16.78 15.69 -13.84
CA ILE A 266 -16.92 14.58 -14.78
C ILE A 266 -17.95 13.53 -14.34
N ASP A 267 -18.71 13.78 -13.27
CA ASP A 267 -19.63 12.83 -12.65
C ASP A 267 -18.95 11.46 -12.42
N ALA A 268 -17.76 11.47 -11.82
CA ALA A 268 -16.96 10.28 -11.61
C ALA A 268 -17.67 9.29 -10.68
N LEU A 269 -17.65 8.02 -11.04
CA LEU A 269 -18.05 6.91 -10.19
C LEU A 269 -17.02 6.66 -9.08
N HIS A 270 -15.76 6.97 -9.35
CA HIS A 270 -14.68 6.91 -8.39
C HIS A 270 -13.55 7.88 -8.75
N ALA A 271 -12.90 8.45 -7.74
CA ALA A 271 -11.69 9.23 -7.90
C ALA A 271 -10.74 8.96 -6.74
N SER A 272 -9.43 8.86 -7.04
CA SER A 272 -8.39 8.72 -6.02
C SER A 272 -7.08 9.40 -6.44
N CYS A 273 -6.40 9.96 -5.44
CA CYS A 273 -5.02 10.44 -5.50
C CYS A 273 -4.11 9.34 -4.93
N VAL A 274 -3.02 9.00 -5.61
CA VAL A 274 -1.98 8.08 -5.10
C VAL A 274 -0.63 8.75 -5.23
N ASN A 275 0.18 8.66 -4.18
CA ASN A 275 1.61 8.82 -4.29
C ASN A 275 2.24 7.44 -4.08
N PHE A 276 2.91 6.95 -5.12
CA PHE A 276 3.58 5.67 -5.13
C PHE A 276 4.95 5.77 -4.46
#